data_AF-A0A7J8XZQ1-F1
#
_entry.id   AF-A0A7J8XZQ1-F1
#
_cell.length_a   1.000
_cell.length_b   1.000
_cell.length_c   1.000
_cell.angle_alpha   90.00
_cell.angle_beta   90.00
_cell.angle_gamma   90.00
#
_symmetry.space_group_name_H-M   'P 1'
#
loop_
_entity.id
_entity.type
_entity.pdbx_description
1 polymer ?
#
loop_
_entity_poly.entity_id
_entity_poly.type
_entity_poly.pdbx_seq_one_letter_code
_entity_poly.pdbx_strand_id
1 'polypeptide(L)'
;MATNDFISNLHNEVLARIISDLPAIEAIRTTLLSKRWKDLWRYASRLDFDPKGVRKLYGDDNDDPREEISRVVKNIENVLLSHKRNLISCRIVHLLSSCRNGDVEKWIKYLTSEKRVQELAFRCDDFQHQFYRRSRSGLGLNLPSGIFSCETLQSLEFTHYSIRSDSPFHHCHNLKTLKLYHCAISTETLEAIVSSCDRLEHLSVCSSPSRLKQVRIFSQTVKTVELESLRSQGIYLSTQSLGVLVLHSMKFQAKNLVIHAPNLR
;
A
#
# COMPACT_ATOMS: atom_id res chain seq x y z
N MET A 1 -13.61 44.36 -4.74
CA MET A 1 -14.55 43.46 -5.45
C MET A 1 -13.82 42.14 -5.63
N ALA A 2 -14.25 41.08 -4.96
CA ALA A 2 -13.62 39.77 -5.13
C ALA A 2 -13.86 39.32 -6.57
N THR A 3 -12.78 39.11 -7.32
CA THR A 3 -12.85 38.53 -8.66
C THR A 3 -13.57 37.20 -8.56
N ASN A 4 -14.66 37.07 -9.30
CA ASN A 4 -15.49 35.87 -9.37
C ASN A 4 -14.69 34.75 -10.04
N ASP A 5 -13.77 34.13 -9.29
CA ASP A 5 -12.93 33.08 -9.82
C ASP A 5 -13.71 31.78 -9.96
N PHE A 6 -13.30 30.94 -10.91
CA PHE A 6 -13.99 29.69 -11.21
C PHE A 6 -14.05 28.75 -10.00
N ILE A 7 -13.01 28.78 -9.15
CA ILE A 7 -12.89 27.90 -7.98
C ILE A 7 -13.94 28.24 -6.92
N SER A 8 -14.22 29.53 -6.70
CA SER A 8 -15.23 29.99 -5.74
C SER A 8 -16.65 29.60 -6.14
N ASN A 9 -16.90 29.30 -7.42
CA ASN A 9 -18.21 28.87 -7.93
C ASN A 9 -18.40 27.34 -7.93
N LEU A 10 -17.36 26.54 -7.71
CA LEU A 10 -17.47 25.08 -7.69
C LEU A 10 -18.29 24.61 -6.48
N HIS A 11 -19.04 23.52 -6.61
CA HIS A 11 -19.75 22.89 -5.48
C HIS A 11 -18.77 22.22 -4.50
N ASN A 12 -19.16 22.09 -3.24
CA ASN A 12 -18.31 21.49 -2.20
C ASN A 12 -17.88 20.07 -2.53
N GLU A 13 -18.70 19.30 -3.26
CA GLU A 13 -18.35 17.95 -3.72
C GLU A 13 -17.19 17.94 -4.71
N VAL A 14 -17.16 18.92 -5.63
CA VAL A 14 -16.06 19.08 -6.59
C VAL A 14 -14.80 19.53 -5.86
N LEU A 15 -14.93 20.47 -4.91
CA LEU A 15 -13.81 20.89 -4.08
C LEU A 15 -13.26 19.72 -3.23
N ALA A 16 -14.12 18.88 -2.66
CA ALA A 16 -13.71 17.70 -1.92
C ALA A 16 -13.00 16.67 -2.81
N ARG A 17 -13.41 16.53 -4.08
CA ARG A 17 -12.69 15.70 -5.06
C ARG A 17 -11.29 16.27 -5.34
N ILE A 18 -11.17 17.58 -5.59
CA ILE A 18 -9.87 18.24 -5.78
C ILE A 18 -8.95 18.00 -4.57
N ILE A 19 -9.48 18.18 -3.35
CA ILE A 19 -8.74 17.98 -2.11
C ILE A 19 -8.33 16.50 -1.91
N SER A 20 -9.13 15.56 -2.42
CA SER A 20 -8.84 14.12 -2.33
C SER A 20 -7.59 13.71 -3.14
N ASP A 21 -7.18 14.52 -4.11
CA ASP A 21 -5.98 14.26 -4.90
C ASP A 21 -4.72 14.92 -4.29
N LEU A 22 -4.88 15.66 -3.18
CA LEU A 22 -3.77 16.25 -2.44
C LEU A 22 -3.25 15.29 -1.36
N PRO A 23 -1.95 15.34 -1.03
CA PRO A 23 -1.45 14.75 0.21
C PRO A 23 -2.27 15.22 1.40
N ALA A 24 -2.54 14.35 2.37
CA ALA A 24 -3.46 14.60 3.49
C ALA A 24 -3.14 15.89 4.24
N ILE A 25 -1.85 16.21 4.37
CA ILE A 25 -1.38 17.43 5.02
C ILE A 25 -1.67 18.68 4.16
N GLU A 26 -1.45 18.62 2.86
CA GLU A 26 -1.78 19.73 1.94
C GLU A 26 -3.30 19.93 1.85
N ALA A 27 -4.07 18.83 1.87
CA ALA A 27 -5.52 18.87 2.00
C ALA A 27 -5.95 19.64 3.27
N ILE A 28 -5.30 19.39 4.42
CA ILE A 28 -5.57 20.13 5.67
C ILE A 28 -5.10 21.59 5.56
N ARG A 29 -4.02 21.90 4.85
CA ARG A 29 -3.58 23.30 4.66
C ARG A 29 -4.60 24.14 3.90
N THR A 30 -5.44 23.52 3.05
CA THR A 30 -6.53 24.25 2.38
C THR A 30 -7.51 24.90 3.36
N THR A 31 -7.57 24.45 4.62
CA THR A 31 -8.40 25.06 5.67
C THR A 31 -8.06 26.52 5.95
N LEU A 32 -6.85 26.96 5.58
CA LEU A 32 -6.39 28.34 5.71
C LEU A 32 -6.89 29.25 4.59
N LEU A 33 -7.42 28.70 3.48
CA LEU A 33 -7.83 29.49 2.31
C LEU A 33 -9.09 30.31 2.57
N SER A 34 -10.12 29.70 3.18
CA SER A 34 -11.31 30.40 3.66
C SER A 34 -12.18 29.51 4.53
N LYS A 35 -13.21 30.09 5.17
CA LYS A 35 -14.20 29.36 5.98
C LYS A 35 -14.83 28.19 5.23
N ARG A 36 -14.97 28.30 3.90
CA ARG A 36 -15.56 27.27 3.06
C ARG A 36 -14.71 25.99 3.01
N TRP A 37 -13.39 26.12 3.07
CA TRP A 37 -12.45 24.99 2.94
C TRP A 37 -12.15 24.31 4.27
N LYS A 38 -12.52 24.93 5.39
CA LYS A 38 -12.16 24.51 6.76
C LYS A 38 -12.42 23.03 7.07
N ASP A 39 -13.49 22.45 6.55
CA ASP A 39 -13.88 21.07 6.86
C ASP A 39 -13.94 20.13 5.65
N LEU A 40 -13.62 20.61 4.44
CA LEU A 40 -13.79 19.82 3.21
C LEU A 40 -12.89 18.57 3.19
N TRP A 41 -11.66 18.68 3.71
CA TRP A 41 -10.71 17.56 3.80
C TRP A 41 -11.27 16.38 4.60
N ARG A 42 -12.16 16.62 5.58
CA ARG A 42 -12.79 15.57 6.40
C ARG A 42 -13.72 14.67 5.59
N TYR A 43 -14.12 15.10 4.39
CA TYR A 43 -14.99 14.38 3.47
C TYR A 43 -14.27 13.90 2.21
N ALA A 44 -12.94 14.09 2.14
CA ALA A 44 -12.12 13.58 1.05
C ALA A 44 -12.28 12.06 0.95
N SER A 45 -12.43 11.54 -0.28
CA SER A 45 -12.57 10.10 -0.51
C SER A 45 -11.23 9.36 -0.47
N ARG A 46 -10.12 10.10 -0.46
CA ARG A 46 -8.77 9.56 -0.48
C ARG A 46 -7.89 10.32 0.51
N LEU A 47 -6.99 9.59 1.16
CA LEU A 47 -5.97 10.16 2.05
C LEU A 47 -4.60 9.61 1.66
N ASP A 48 -3.63 10.50 1.46
CA ASP A 48 -2.23 10.13 1.21
C ASP A 48 -1.32 10.76 2.27
N PHE A 49 -0.81 9.93 3.17
CA PHE A 49 0.13 10.30 4.21
C PHE A 49 1.56 10.11 3.71
N ASP A 50 2.12 11.13 3.05
CA ASP A 50 3.54 11.19 2.70
C ASP A 50 4.33 12.06 3.71
N PRO A 51 5.24 11.48 4.51
CA PRO A 51 6.03 12.20 5.50
C PRO A 51 7.00 13.21 4.88
N LYS A 52 7.31 13.13 3.58
CA LYS A 52 8.06 14.21 2.90
C LYS A 52 7.29 15.53 2.91
N GLY A 53 5.96 15.48 2.90
CA GLY A 53 5.09 16.64 3.11
C GLY A 53 5.17 17.15 4.56
N VAL A 54 5.25 16.24 5.54
CA VAL A 54 5.38 16.57 6.96
C VAL A 54 6.74 17.23 7.27
N ARG A 55 7.84 16.69 6.74
CA ARG A 55 9.20 17.23 6.93
C ARG A 55 9.35 18.64 6.34
N LYS A 56 8.68 18.93 5.22
CA LYS A 56 8.68 20.29 4.63
C LYS A 56 7.99 21.34 5.51
N LEU A 57 7.08 20.94 6.39
CA LEU A 57 6.32 21.88 7.23
C LEU A 57 6.92 22.11 8.61
N TYR A 58 7.62 21.10 9.14
CA TYR A 58 8.19 21.12 10.48
C TYR A 58 9.71 21.01 10.41
N GLY A 59 10.30 21.63 9.40
CA GLY A 59 11.74 21.54 9.14
C GLY A 59 12.54 21.98 10.36
N ASP A 60 13.20 21.02 10.99
CA ASP A 60 14.46 21.25 11.66
C ASP A 60 15.29 19.98 11.56
N ASP A 61 16.57 20.12 11.18
CA ASP A 61 17.52 18.99 11.12
C ASP A 61 18.01 18.59 12.53
N ASN A 62 17.45 19.21 13.58
CA ASN A 62 17.80 19.04 15.00
C ASN A 62 16.81 18.21 15.84
N ASP A 63 15.67 17.77 15.30
CA ASP A 63 14.69 16.96 16.05
C ASP A 63 15.26 15.55 16.36
N ASP A 64 15.04 15.05 17.58
CA ASP A 64 15.30 13.63 17.91
C ASP A 64 14.42 12.77 16.96
N PRO A 65 15.01 11.83 16.18
CA PRO A 65 14.25 10.93 15.31
C PRO A 65 13.06 10.25 15.98
N ARG A 66 13.12 10.00 17.30
CA ARG A 66 12.02 9.41 18.08
C ARG A 66 10.82 10.35 18.22
N GLU A 67 11.07 11.64 18.38
CA GLU A 67 10.02 12.66 18.46
C GLU A 67 9.37 12.87 17.11
N GLU A 68 10.16 12.86 16.03
CA GLU A 68 9.63 12.92 14.66
C GLU A 68 8.70 11.72 14.37
N ILE A 69 9.12 10.50 14.71
CA ILE A 69 8.29 9.29 14.58
C ILE A 69 6.96 9.47 15.33
N SER A 70 7.04 9.89 16.59
CA SER A 70 5.86 10.04 17.45
C SER A 70 4.90 11.09 16.89
N ARG A 71 5.44 12.20 16.36
CA ARG A 71 4.68 13.26 15.70
C ARG A 71 4.01 12.76 14.43
N VAL A 72 4.71 12.01 13.57
CA VAL A 72 4.12 11.43 12.34
C VAL A 72 2.97 10.48 12.67
N VAL A 73 3.18 9.54 13.60
CA VAL A 73 2.14 8.58 14.02
C VAL A 73 0.91 9.32 14.57
N LYS A 74 1.12 10.25 15.50
CA LYS A 74 0.04 11.05 16.10
C LYS A 74 -0.71 11.88 15.06
N ASN A 75 -0.02 12.43 14.07
CA ASN A 75 -0.65 13.19 12.99
C ASN A 75 -1.54 12.29 12.13
N ILE A 76 -1.06 11.10 11.76
CA ILE A 76 -1.87 10.11 11.01
C ILE A 76 -3.14 9.78 11.82
N GLU A 77 -2.98 9.42 13.09
CA GLU A 77 -4.11 9.06 13.96
C GLU A 77 -5.13 10.19 14.10
N ASN A 78 -4.67 11.42 14.38
CA ASN A 78 -5.55 12.58 14.52
C ASN A 78 -6.38 12.84 13.25
N VAL A 79 -5.76 12.69 12.08
CA VAL A 79 -6.43 12.88 10.79
C VAL A 79 -7.43 11.76 10.54
N LEU A 80 -7.06 10.51 10.77
CA LEU A 80 -7.95 9.36 10.60
C LEU A 80 -9.18 9.45 11.52
N LEU A 81 -9.00 9.83 12.78
CA LEU A 81 -10.07 10.01 13.77
C LEU A 81 -10.98 11.21 13.45
N SER A 82 -10.41 12.28 12.91
CA SER A 82 -11.16 13.51 12.59
C SER A 82 -11.89 13.46 11.24
N HIS A 83 -11.55 12.48 10.40
CA HIS A 83 -12.16 12.25 9.09
C HIS A 83 -13.56 11.65 9.25
N LYS A 84 -14.52 12.07 8.41
CA LYS A 84 -15.96 11.80 8.61
C LYS A 84 -16.57 10.78 7.65
N ARG A 85 -15.87 10.39 6.58
CA ARG A 85 -16.43 9.54 5.52
C ARG A 85 -15.70 8.19 5.44
N ASN A 86 -16.33 7.22 4.79
CA ASN A 86 -15.59 6.05 4.31
C ASN A 86 -14.53 6.49 3.29
N LEU A 87 -13.42 5.76 3.26
CA LEU A 87 -12.33 5.99 2.34
C LEU A 87 -12.43 5.05 1.15
N ILE A 88 -12.23 5.57 -0.05
CA ILE A 88 -11.98 4.73 -1.22
C ILE A 88 -10.54 4.22 -1.12
N SER A 89 -9.60 5.14 -0.88
CA SER A 89 -8.17 4.83 -0.88
C SER A 89 -7.44 5.49 0.28
N CYS A 90 -6.52 4.76 0.90
CA CYS A 90 -5.63 5.30 1.91
C CYS A 90 -4.20 4.81 1.65
N ARG A 91 -3.28 5.76 1.49
CA ARG A 91 -1.85 5.49 1.37
C ARG A 91 -1.14 6.00 2.62
N ILE A 92 -0.35 5.14 3.25
CA ILE A 92 0.45 5.48 4.42
C ILE A 92 1.91 5.16 4.15
N VAL A 93 2.72 6.20 4.07
CA VAL A 93 4.17 6.08 4.13
C VAL A 93 4.60 6.31 5.58
N HIS A 94 5.31 5.35 6.14
CA HIS A 94 5.70 5.38 7.55
C HIS A 94 7.12 4.85 7.75
N LEU A 95 7.57 4.93 8.99
CA LEU A 95 8.91 4.54 9.40
C LEU A 95 8.95 3.11 9.93
N LEU A 96 10.14 2.50 9.95
CA LEU A 96 10.35 1.13 10.45
C LEU A 96 9.90 0.95 11.91
N SER A 97 10.00 2.01 12.72
CA SER A 97 9.51 2.06 14.10
C SER A 97 8.02 1.79 14.21
N SER A 98 7.20 2.29 13.28
CA SER A 98 5.74 2.06 13.27
C SER A 98 5.41 0.58 13.12
N CYS A 99 6.23 -0.21 12.41
CA CYS A 99 6.08 -1.67 12.37
C CYS A 99 6.37 -2.31 13.73
N ARG A 100 7.44 -1.87 14.42
CA ARG A 100 7.84 -2.43 15.73
C ARG A 100 6.83 -2.13 16.83
N ASN A 101 6.20 -0.95 16.75
CA ASN A 101 5.25 -0.48 17.74
C ASN A 101 3.82 -0.99 17.51
N GLY A 102 3.60 -1.78 16.45
CA GLY A 102 2.28 -2.29 16.08
C GLY A 102 1.33 -1.23 15.50
N ASP A 103 1.84 -0.06 15.11
CA ASP A 103 1.00 1.03 14.60
C ASP A 103 0.40 0.68 13.24
N VAL A 104 1.16 -0.01 12.39
CA VAL A 104 0.67 -0.52 11.10
C VAL A 104 -0.55 -1.44 11.29
N GLU A 105 -0.50 -2.32 12.29
CA GLU A 105 -1.63 -3.20 12.62
C GLU A 105 -2.86 -2.39 13.05
N LYS A 106 -2.67 -1.40 13.95
CA LYS A 106 -3.75 -0.52 14.41
C LYS A 106 -4.37 0.25 13.25
N TRP A 107 -3.55 0.80 12.36
CA TRP A 107 -4.03 1.53 11.18
C TRP A 107 -4.80 0.63 10.23
N ILE A 108 -4.31 -0.58 9.93
CA ILE A 108 -5.05 -1.54 9.09
C ILE A 108 -6.42 -1.82 9.71
N LYS A 109 -6.47 -2.21 11.00
CA LYS A 109 -7.73 -2.51 11.68
C LYS A 109 -8.71 -1.35 11.60
N TYR A 110 -8.26 -0.14 11.94
CA TYR A 110 -9.12 1.04 11.92
C TYR A 110 -9.60 1.38 10.50
N LEU A 111 -8.73 1.27 9.49
CA LEU A 111 -9.10 1.58 8.11
C LEU A 111 -10.07 0.55 7.52
N THR A 112 -9.93 -0.73 7.87
CA THR A 112 -10.83 -1.78 7.39
C THR A 112 -12.16 -1.77 8.15
N SER A 113 -12.17 -1.61 9.48
CA SER A 113 -13.40 -1.63 10.28
C SER A 113 -14.18 -0.32 10.24
N GLU A 114 -13.53 0.81 10.51
CA GLU A 114 -14.20 2.10 10.70
C GLU A 114 -14.30 2.91 9.41
N LYS A 115 -13.31 2.78 8.52
CA LYS A 115 -13.28 3.55 7.26
C LYS A 115 -13.73 2.78 6.05
N ARG A 116 -13.98 1.46 6.19
CA ARG A 116 -14.45 0.57 5.12
C ARG A 116 -13.67 0.76 3.82
N VAL A 117 -12.35 0.86 3.97
CA VAL A 117 -11.44 1.20 2.87
C VAL A 117 -11.48 0.17 1.75
N GLN A 118 -11.31 0.61 0.51
CA GLN A 118 -11.29 -0.27 -0.67
C GLN A 118 -9.87 -0.51 -1.18
N GLU A 119 -9.00 0.48 -1.07
CA GLU A 119 -7.62 0.44 -1.52
C GLU A 119 -6.69 0.85 -0.39
N LEU A 120 -5.76 -0.03 -0.02
CA LEU A 120 -4.73 0.25 0.97
C LEU A 120 -3.35 0.16 0.34
N ALA A 121 -2.53 1.18 0.57
CA ALA A 121 -1.14 1.17 0.20
C ALA A 121 -0.28 1.54 1.40
N PHE A 122 0.66 0.67 1.74
CA PHE A 122 1.66 0.97 2.75
C PHE A 122 3.06 0.96 2.17
N ARG A 123 3.86 1.96 2.56
CA ARG A 123 5.28 2.02 2.23
C ARG A 123 6.07 2.25 3.51
N CYS A 124 6.97 1.32 3.82
CA CYS A 124 7.95 1.53 4.86
C CYS A 124 9.15 2.28 4.27
N ASP A 125 9.28 3.58 4.53
CA ASP A 125 10.47 4.33 4.14
C ASP A 125 11.43 4.40 5.32
N ASP A 126 12.64 3.89 5.14
CA ASP A 126 13.74 4.11 6.08
C ASP A 126 14.43 5.38 5.60
N PHE A 127 13.95 6.54 6.07
CA PHE A 127 14.65 7.80 5.84
C PHE A 127 16.12 7.59 6.20
N GLN A 128 17.00 8.20 5.42
CA GLN A 128 18.45 7.99 5.37
C GLN A 128 19.22 8.29 6.68
N HIS A 129 18.71 7.97 7.86
CA HIS A 129 19.46 7.99 9.09
C HIS A 129 20.44 6.82 9.07
N GLN A 130 21.71 7.19 8.90
CA GLN A 130 22.85 6.28 8.91
C GLN A 130 22.88 5.36 10.15
N PHE A 131 22.16 5.72 11.22
CA PHE A 131 21.95 4.94 12.43
C PHE A 131 21.16 3.63 12.24
N TYR A 132 20.21 3.54 11.29
CA TYR A 132 19.37 2.35 11.09
C TYR A 132 19.85 1.43 9.95
N ARG A 133 20.96 1.80 9.28
CA ARG A 133 21.58 1.01 8.20
C ARG A 133 21.98 -0.43 8.60
N ARG A 134 21.98 -0.76 9.90
CA ARG A 134 22.40 -2.07 10.41
C ARG A 134 21.30 -3.14 10.47
N SER A 135 20.03 -2.83 10.15
CA SER A 135 18.96 -3.85 10.21
C SER A 135 18.00 -3.77 9.02
N ARG A 136 18.52 -3.92 7.80
CA ARG A 136 17.70 -4.13 6.58
C ARG A 136 17.11 -5.54 6.49
N SER A 137 17.48 -6.42 7.43
CA SER A 137 17.12 -7.82 7.51
C SER A 137 16.61 -8.11 8.92
N GLY A 138 15.36 -7.75 9.25
CA GLY A 138 14.98 -7.84 10.66
C GLY A 138 13.50 -7.93 11.03
N LEU A 139 12.59 -7.24 10.34
CA LEU A 139 11.23 -7.10 10.88
C LEU A 139 10.20 -7.51 9.84
N GLY A 140 9.63 -8.69 10.05
CA GLY A 140 8.50 -9.15 9.28
C GLY A 140 7.26 -8.32 9.60
N LEU A 141 6.36 -8.20 8.63
CA LEU A 141 4.96 -7.90 8.91
C LEU A 141 4.40 -9.04 9.76
N ASN A 142 4.47 -8.89 11.08
CA ASN A 142 3.83 -9.79 12.03
C ASN A 142 2.41 -9.26 12.26
N LEU A 143 1.52 -9.56 11.32
CA LEU A 143 0.12 -9.19 11.42
C LEU A 143 -0.71 -10.39 11.89
N PRO A 144 -1.80 -10.17 12.66
CA PRO A 144 -2.77 -11.20 12.98
C PRO A 144 -3.32 -11.91 11.75
N SER A 145 -3.68 -13.18 11.92
CA SER A 145 -4.33 -13.95 10.86
C SER A 145 -5.64 -13.29 10.42
N GLY A 146 -5.87 -13.24 9.11
CA GLY A 146 -7.08 -12.69 8.51
C GLY A 146 -7.31 -11.19 8.71
N ILE A 147 -6.29 -10.41 9.05
CA ILE A 147 -6.44 -8.95 9.22
C ILE A 147 -6.94 -8.25 7.93
N PHE A 148 -6.68 -8.82 6.76
CA PHE A 148 -7.16 -8.32 5.47
C PHE A 148 -8.49 -8.93 5.05
N SER A 149 -9.07 -9.81 5.88
CA SER A 149 -10.43 -10.34 5.68
C SER A 149 -11.44 -9.23 6.00
N CYS A 150 -11.82 -8.47 4.98
CA CYS A 150 -12.96 -7.57 5.06
C CYS A 150 -13.73 -7.50 3.74
N GLU A 151 -14.97 -6.98 3.82
CA GLU A 151 -15.88 -6.94 2.68
C GLU A 151 -15.49 -5.92 1.61
N THR A 152 -14.77 -4.88 2.00
CA THR A 152 -14.55 -3.70 1.15
C THR A 152 -13.19 -3.65 0.49
N LEU A 153 -12.17 -4.24 1.11
CA LEU A 153 -10.78 -4.16 0.65
C LEU A 153 -10.59 -4.99 -0.63
N GLN A 154 -10.30 -4.30 -1.72
CA GLN A 154 -10.14 -4.86 -3.06
C GLN A 154 -8.71 -4.72 -3.59
N SER A 155 -7.96 -3.74 -3.12
CA SER A 155 -6.57 -3.53 -3.53
C SER A 155 -5.67 -3.35 -2.32
N LEU A 156 -4.57 -4.09 -2.30
CA LEU A 156 -3.54 -4.01 -1.28
C LEU A 156 -2.17 -3.86 -1.92
N GLU A 157 -1.43 -2.86 -1.48
CA GLU A 157 -0.08 -2.56 -1.92
C GLU A 157 0.87 -2.49 -0.72
N PHE A 158 1.98 -3.23 -0.81
CA PHE A 158 3.08 -3.14 0.13
C PHE A 158 4.36 -2.77 -0.59
N THR A 159 5.04 -1.75 -0.07
CA THR A 159 6.37 -1.33 -0.54
C THR A 159 7.39 -1.40 0.60
N HIS A 160 8.54 -2.04 0.35
CA HIS A 160 9.67 -2.20 1.30
C HIS A 160 9.36 -3.01 2.57
N TYR A 161 8.62 -4.10 2.45
CA TYR A 161 8.29 -4.97 3.58
C TYR A 161 8.95 -6.35 3.53
N SER A 162 9.03 -7.03 4.67
CA SER A 162 9.34 -8.46 4.73
C SER A 162 8.07 -9.23 5.07
N ILE A 163 7.60 -10.07 4.14
CA ILE A 163 6.39 -10.88 4.29
C ILE A 163 6.85 -12.31 4.61
N ARG A 164 6.53 -12.79 5.81
CA ARG A 164 7.03 -14.07 6.35
C ARG A 164 5.98 -15.18 6.37
N SER A 165 4.71 -14.82 6.25
CA SER A 165 3.58 -15.76 6.28
C SER A 165 2.42 -15.18 5.47
N ASP A 166 1.58 -16.09 4.98
CA ASP A 166 0.29 -15.89 4.35
C ASP A 166 -0.85 -15.66 5.35
N SER A 167 -0.63 -15.88 6.66
CA SER A 167 -1.69 -15.76 7.67
C SER A 167 -2.50 -14.45 7.61
N PRO A 168 -1.92 -13.27 7.34
CA PRO A 168 -2.71 -12.04 7.24
C PRO A 168 -3.75 -12.05 6.10
N PHE A 169 -3.52 -12.90 5.09
CA PHE A 169 -4.35 -13.08 3.90
C PHE A 169 -5.38 -14.21 4.03
N HIS A 170 -5.44 -14.92 5.16
CA HIS A 170 -6.46 -15.94 5.38
C HIS A 170 -7.86 -15.32 5.29
N HIS A 171 -8.79 -16.03 4.64
CA HIS A 171 -10.16 -15.57 4.42
C HIS A 171 -10.29 -14.25 3.64
N CYS A 172 -9.32 -13.91 2.78
CA CYS A 172 -9.35 -12.70 1.94
C CYS A 172 -10.15 -12.90 0.65
N HIS A 173 -11.47 -12.94 0.77
CA HIS A 173 -12.37 -13.24 -0.36
C HIS A 173 -12.70 -12.04 -1.26
N ASN A 174 -12.28 -10.82 -0.93
CA ASN A 174 -12.59 -9.62 -1.74
C ASN A 174 -11.37 -8.98 -2.40
N LEU A 175 -10.16 -9.43 -2.05
CA LEU A 175 -8.93 -8.87 -2.58
C LEU A 175 -8.78 -9.26 -4.06
N LYS A 176 -8.81 -8.26 -4.94
CA LYS A 176 -8.67 -8.41 -6.40
C LYS A 176 -7.29 -8.01 -6.88
N THR A 177 -6.61 -7.12 -6.18
CA THR A 177 -5.31 -6.57 -6.57
C THR A 177 -4.33 -6.70 -5.41
N LEU A 178 -3.20 -7.35 -5.67
CA LEU A 178 -2.08 -7.43 -4.74
C LEU A 178 -0.81 -6.94 -5.43
N LYS A 179 -0.19 -5.92 -4.84
CA LYS A 179 1.04 -5.29 -5.34
C LYS A 179 2.14 -5.34 -4.30
N LEU A 180 3.26 -5.96 -4.63
CA LEU A 180 4.40 -6.18 -3.75
C LEU A 180 5.66 -5.57 -4.38
N TYR A 181 6.05 -4.40 -3.89
CA TYR A 181 7.19 -3.65 -4.41
C TYR A 181 8.34 -3.67 -3.42
N HIS A 182 9.52 -4.11 -3.85
CA HIS A 182 10.69 -4.23 -2.97
C HIS A 182 10.43 -5.06 -1.70
N CYS A 183 9.52 -6.04 -1.77
CA CYS A 183 9.15 -6.87 -0.63
C CYS A 183 10.00 -8.15 -0.57
N ALA A 184 10.61 -8.42 0.58
CA ALA A 184 11.29 -9.68 0.86
C ALA A 184 10.24 -10.76 1.15
N ILE A 185 10.15 -11.77 0.29
CA ILE A 185 9.17 -12.86 0.36
C ILE A 185 9.82 -14.16 -0.13
N SER A 186 9.38 -15.32 0.36
CA SER A 186 9.81 -16.64 -0.14
C SER A 186 8.87 -17.14 -1.24
N THR A 187 9.31 -18.15 -1.99
CA THR A 187 8.48 -18.82 -3.00
C THR A 187 7.22 -19.39 -2.36
N GLU A 188 7.38 -20.08 -1.24
CA GLU A 188 6.33 -20.80 -0.54
C GLU A 188 5.27 -19.84 0.04
N THR A 189 5.72 -18.70 0.59
CA THR A 189 4.80 -17.68 1.10
C THR A 189 4.03 -16.98 -0.02
N LEU A 190 4.67 -16.66 -1.14
CA LEU A 190 3.97 -16.05 -2.28
C LEU A 190 2.88 -16.99 -2.83
N GLU A 191 3.22 -18.28 -3.00
CA GLU A 191 2.29 -19.31 -3.46
C GLU A 191 1.10 -19.46 -2.51
N ALA A 192 1.35 -19.48 -1.20
CA ALA A 192 0.31 -19.56 -0.18
C ALA A 192 -0.59 -18.32 -0.13
N ILE A 193 -0.04 -17.11 -0.32
CA ILE A 193 -0.83 -15.86 -0.39
C ILE A 193 -1.77 -15.88 -1.59
N VAL A 194 -1.26 -16.24 -2.78
CA VAL A 194 -2.08 -16.35 -3.99
C VAL A 194 -3.20 -17.38 -3.79
N SER A 195 -2.88 -18.52 -3.15
CA SER A 195 -3.86 -19.57 -2.85
C SER A 195 -4.90 -19.15 -1.81
N SER A 196 -4.59 -18.19 -0.93
CA SER A 196 -5.51 -17.68 0.09
C SER A 196 -6.49 -16.62 -0.45
N CYS A 197 -6.24 -16.09 -1.66
CA CYS A 197 -7.01 -14.98 -2.24
C CYS A 197 -7.84 -15.46 -3.44
N ASP A 198 -9.04 -16.00 -3.20
CA ASP A 198 -9.87 -16.65 -4.23
C ASP A 198 -10.25 -15.73 -5.40
N ARG A 199 -10.37 -14.42 -5.16
CA ARG A 199 -10.80 -13.43 -6.16
C ARG A 199 -9.65 -12.58 -6.71
N LEU A 200 -8.41 -12.98 -6.50
CA LEU A 200 -7.25 -12.22 -6.96
C LEU A 200 -7.22 -12.18 -8.50
N GLU A 201 -7.30 -10.99 -9.08
CA GLU A 201 -7.29 -10.78 -10.54
C GLU A 201 -5.96 -10.19 -11.03
N HIS A 202 -5.28 -9.40 -10.19
CA HIS A 202 -4.05 -8.71 -10.53
C HIS A 202 -2.99 -8.94 -9.45
N LEU A 203 -1.86 -9.53 -9.86
CA LEU A 203 -0.69 -9.75 -9.02
C LEU A 203 0.52 -9.03 -9.64
N SER A 204 1.11 -8.12 -8.88
CA SER A 204 2.34 -7.43 -9.27
C SER A 204 3.41 -7.67 -8.21
N VAL A 205 4.57 -8.20 -8.61
CA VAL A 205 5.73 -8.43 -7.73
C VAL A 205 6.96 -7.84 -8.40
N CYS A 206 7.44 -6.70 -7.91
CA CYS A 206 8.58 -6.01 -8.50
C CYS A 206 9.73 -5.83 -7.50
N SER A 207 10.95 -6.01 -8.00
CA SER A 207 12.20 -5.68 -7.31
C SER A 207 12.38 -6.32 -5.94
N SER A 208 11.92 -7.57 -5.77
CA SER A 208 12.11 -8.30 -4.51
C SER A 208 13.61 -8.46 -4.18
N PRO A 209 14.07 -8.08 -2.96
CA PRO A 209 15.46 -8.26 -2.56
C PRO A 209 15.84 -9.73 -2.36
N SER A 210 14.85 -10.59 -2.06
CA SER A 210 15.03 -12.02 -1.84
C SER A 210 15.34 -12.76 -3.14
N ARG A 211 16.22 -13.76 -3.07
CA ARG A 211 16.31 -14.78 -4.13
C ARG A 211 15.15 -15.74 -3.97
N LEU A 212 14.24 -15.73 -4.94
CA LEU A 212 13.19 -16.73 -5.06
C LEU A 212 13.79 -17.99 -5.69
N LYS A 213 13.47 -19.17 -5.16
CA LYS A 213 13.88 -20.42 -5.82
C LYS A 213 13.15 -20.52 -7.16
N GLN A 214 11.85 -20.31 -7.12
CA GLN A 214 10.96 -20.28 -8.27
C GLN A 214 9.80 -19.32 -7.98
N VAL A 215 9.23 -18.66 -8.98
CA VAL A 215 7.95 -17.97 -8.81
C VAL A 215 6.86 -18.95 -9.17
N ARG A 216 6.01 -19.33 -8.21
CA ARG A 216 4.93 -20.29 -8.42
C ARG A 216 3.59 -19.59 -8.20
N ILE A 217 2.78 -19.55 -9.25
CA ILE A 217 1.47 -18.92 -9.23
C ILE A 217 0.47 -19.92 -9.76
N PHE A 218 -0.40 -20.39 -8.88
CA PHE A 218 -1.53 -21.26 -9.17
C PHE A 218 -2.80 -20.51 -8.81
N SER A 219 -3.59 -20.13 -9.82
CA SER A 219 -4.85 -19.42 -9.58
C SER A 219 -5.77 -19.65 -10.76
N GLN A 220 -7.08 -19.67 -10.52
CA GLN A 220 -8.08 -19.70 -11.60
C GLN A 220 -8.59 -18.30 -11.95
N THR A 221 -8.30 -17.29 -11.12
CA THR A 221 -8.89 -15.95 -11.21
C THR A 221 -7.91 -14.86 -11.65
N VAL A 222 -6.59 -15.10 -11.50
CA VAL A 222 -5.57 -14.13 -11.89
C VAL A 222 -5.57 -13.91 -13.40
N LYS A 223 -5.83 -12.66 -13.79
CA LYS A 223 -5.88 -12.15 -15.17
C LYS A 223 -4.60 -11.43 -15.56
N THR A 224 -3.95 -10.75 -14.61
CA THR A 224 -2.73 -9.98 -14.86
C THR A 224 -1.65 -10.42 -13.88
N VAL A 225 -0.48 -10.75 -14.41
CA VAL A 225 0.73 -11.04 -13.65
C VAL A 225 1.84 -10.11 -14.13
N GLU A 226 2.38 -9.32 -13.22
CA GLU A 226 3.54 -8.47 -13.46
C GLU A 226 4.69 -8.92 -12.57
N LEU A 227 5.78 -9.36 -13.18
CA LEU A 227 7.00 -9.78 -12.49
C LEU A 227 8.17 -8.98 -13.04
N GLU A 228 8.81 -8.21 -12.16
CA GLU A 228 9.86 -7.29 -12.56
C GLU A 228 11.07 -7.38 -11.65
N SER A 229 12.27 -7.39 -12.24
CA SER A 229 13.55 -7.27 -11.51
C SER A 229 13.70 -8.32 -10.38
N LEU A 230 13.12 -9.51 -10.57
CA LEU A 230 13.16 -10.60 -9.58
C LEU A 230 14.38 -11.50 -9.81
N ARG A 231 15.07 -11.85 -8.72
CA ARG A 231 16.11 -12.87 -8.74
C ARG A 231 15.48 -14.25 -8.51
N SER A 232 15.07 -14.91 -9.58
CA SER A 232 14.47 -16.26 -9.54
C SER A 232 15.23 -17.25 -10.43
N GLN A 233 15.21 -18.55 -10.09
CA GLN A 233 15.73 -19.58 -11.00
C GLN A 233 14.72 -19.98 -12.09
N GLY A 234 13.44 -19.67 -11.90
CA GLY A 234 12.37 -20.01 -12.83
C GLY A 234 11.01 -19.40 -12.49
N ILE A 235 10.05 -19.58 -13.38
CA ILE A 235 8.65 -19.20 -13.23
C ILE A 235 7.81 -20.42 -13.60
N TYR A 236 6.84 -20.73 -12.74
CA TYR A 236 5.77 -21.67 -13.01
C TYR A 236 4.45 -20.93 -12.80
N LEU A 237 3.74 -20.68 -13.88
CA LEU A 237 2.46 -19.98 -13.89
C LEU A 237 1.40 -20.92 -14.46
N SER A 238 0.36 -21.20 -13.67
CA SER A 238 -0.78 -21.99 -14.11
C SER A 238 -2.06 -21.24 -13.76
N THR A 239 -2.75 -20.75 -14.79
CA THR A 239 -4.01 -20.02 -14.66
C THR A 239 -4.79 -20.06 -15.96
N GLN A 240 -6.10 -20.31 -15.85
CA GLN A 240 -7.00 -20.28 -17.01
C GLN A 240 -7.40 -18.86 -17.41
N SER A 241 -7.27 -17.87 -16.52
CA SER A 241 -7.83 -16.53 -16.73
C SER A 241 -6.81 -15.49 -17.20
N LEU A 242 -5.55 -15.88 -17.41
CA LEU A 242 -4.47 -14.95 -17.74
C LEU A 242 -4.71 -14.26 -19.09
N GLY A 243 -4.81 -12.94 -19.05
CA GLY A 243 -4.85 -12.08 -20.23
C GLY A 243 -3.59 -11.24 -20.41
N VAL A 244 -2.86 -10.95 -19.32
CA VAL A 244 -1.65 -10.11 -19.36
C VAL A 244 -0.54 -10.74 -18.52
N LEU A 245 0.63 -10.92 -19.15
CA LEU A 245 1.85 -11.34 -18.49
C LEU A 245 2.97 -10.36 -18.82
N VAL A 246 3.46 -9.64 -17.81
CA VAL A 246 4.60 -8.73 -17.92
C VAL A 246 5.80 -9.35 -17.21
N LEU A 247 6.86 -9.60 -17.97
CA LEU A 247 8.15 -10.05 -17.45
C LEU A 247 9.20 -9.00 -17.81
N HIS A 248 9.67 -8.23 -16.81
CA HIS A 248 10.63 -7.16 -17.04
C HIS A 248 11.93 -7.38 -16.26
N SER A 249 13.08 -7.21 -16.91
CA SER A 249 14.40 -7.29 -16.27
C SER A 249 14.66 -8.61 -15.51
N MET A 250 14.15 -9.74 -16.05
CA MET A 250 14.34 -11.09 -15.50
C MET A 250 15.20 -11.95 -16.43
N LYS A 251 15.96 -12.90 -15.86
CA LYS A 251 16.78 -13.86 -16.61
C LYS A 251 16.67 -15.24 -15.97
N PHE A 252 16.38 -16.26 -16.78
CA PHE A 252 16.33 -17.66 -16.37
C PHE A 252 16.57 -18.55 -17.60
N GLN A 253 16.88 -19.83 -17.36
CA GLN A 253 16.98 -20.82 -18.43
C GLN A 253 15.58 -21.14 -18.97
N ALA A 254 15.42 -21.33 -20.28
CA ALA A 254 14.12 -21.58 -20.91
C ALA A 254 13.36 -22.77 -20.27
N LYS A 255 14.08 -23.84 -19.90
CA LYS A 255 13.52 -25.02 -19.22
C LYS A 255 12.87 -24.72 -17.86
N ASN A 256 13.18 -23.56 -17.27
CA ASN A 256 12.65 -23.12 -15.98
C ASN A 256 11.50 -22.11 -16.15
N LEU A 257 11.06 -21.84 -17.39
CA LEU A 257 9.86 -21.05 -17.68
C LEU A 257 8.74 -21.99 -18.10
N VAL A 258 7.72 -22.10 -17.26
CA VAL A 258 6.53 -22.90 -17.53
C VAL A 258 5.31 -21.99 -17.38
N ILE A 259 4.57 -21.82 -18.48
CA ILE A 259 3.35 -21.01 -18.51
C ILE A 259 2.23 -21.89 -19.08
N HIS A 260 1.32 -22.30 -18.19
CA HIS A 260 0.08 -22.97 -18.53
C HIS A 260 -1.06 -21.95 -18.47
N ALA A 261 -1.30 -21.29 -19.61
CA ALA A 261 -2.31 -20.24 -19.75
C ALA A 261 -3.10 -20.43 -21.06
N PRO A 262 -4.12 -21.31 -21.08
CA PRO A 262 -4.82 -21.69 -22.30
C PRO A 262 -5.58 -20.54 -22.99
N ASN A 263 -5.92 -19.48 -22.25
CA ASN A 263 -6.65 -18.32 -22.78
C ASN A 263 -5.74 -17.12 -23.10
N LEU A 264 -4.42 -17.26 -22.98
CA LEU A 264 -3.47 -16.23 -23.35
C LEU A 264 -3.36 -16.19 -24.89
N ARG A 265 -3.88 -15.13 -25.51
CA ARG A 265 -3.88 -14.91 -26.96
C ARG A 265 -2.73 -14.02 -27.41
#